data_AF-A0A497KFM5-F1
#
_entry.id   AF-A0A497KFM5-F1
#
_cell.length_a   1.000
_cell.length_b   1.000
_cell.length_c   1.000
_cell.angle_alpha   90.00
_cell.angle_beta   90.00
_cell.angle_gamma   90.00
#
_symmetry.space_group_name_H-M   'P 1'
#
loop_
_entity.id
_entity.type
_entity.pdbx_description
1 polymer ?
#
loop_
_entity_poly.entity_id
_entity_poly.type
_entity_poly.pdbx_seq_one_letter_code
_entity_poly.pdbx_strand_id
1 'polypeptide(L)'
;MKIRGWLLDVRLVDDEAHLWVKSDKGRVMLKQKYYPDFYVVPDKVSFDHFLDLFDEHPNIVALEKTTRYTSISHREKSPVIRIAVDSPIQYRPVQRIAEKYGEIYDADLSHTQRFIADYGLIPFAEVVAEVDAHNRIKTIEQVPLELDVPPPPFKVLCFELYQEDSLYFVTYDDGMQENQVFDGEDALKDFMDYLNTYDPDLISCLESDLKTLFKLLSKQGYPSLGNYQRKSFHLSEGRVYINLLNYRRTSLAGTVERIQYTREVPRIGSEWAAGRAIESRQCY
;
A
#
# COMPACT_ATOMS: atom_id res chain seq x y z
N MET A 1 -8.19 -14.04 17.51
CA MET A 1 -8.92 -12.78 17.79
C MET A 1 -9.57 -12.32 16.50
N LYS A 2 -10.78 -11.74 16.55
CA LYS A 2 -11.44 -11.18 15.38
C LYS A 2 -11.25 -9.66 15.38
N ILE A 3 -10.82 -9.10 14.25
CA ILE A 3 -10.60 -7.67 14.05
C ILE A 3 -11.52 -7.24 12.92
N ARG A 4 -12.23 -6.13 13.13
CA ARG A 4 -13.06 -5.47 12.12
C ARG A 4 -12.63 -4.01 12.05
N GLY A 5 -12.47 -3.48 10.84
CA GLY A 5 -12.02 -2.10 10.66
C GLY A 5 -11.64 -1.79 9.22
N TRP A 6 -11.14 -0.60 8.96
CA TRP A 6 -10.84 -0.13 7.61
C TRP A 6 -9.37 -0.34 7.25
N LEU A 7 -9.10 -0.90 6.06
CA LEU A 7 -7.74 -1.12 5.57
C LEU A 7 -7.08 0.20 5.17
N LEU A 8 -6.22 0.75 6.02
CA LEU A 8 -5.54 2.02 5.77
C LEU A 8 -4.41 1.88 4.76
N ASP A 9 -3.56 0.88 4.91
CA ASP A 9 -2.37 0.74 4.07
C ASP A 9 -1.87 -0.71 4.03
N VAL A 10 -1.17 -1.04 2.95
CA VAL A 10 -0.46 -2.31 2.80
C VAL A 10 1.00 -2.03 2.45
N ARG A 11 1.92 -2.61 3.22
CA ARG A 11 3.36 -2.44 2.99
C ARG A 11 4.04 -3.79 3.01
N LEU A 12 4.95 -4.00 2.07
CA LEU A 12 5.81 -5.17 2.08
C LEU A 12 7.10 -4.80 2.78
N VAL A 13 7.39 -5.50 3.89
CA VAL A 13 8.61 -5.35 4.68
C VAL A 13 9.25 -6.73 4.73
N ASP A 14 10.46 -6.82 4.18
CA ASP A 14 11.17 -8.07 3.97
C ASP A 14 10.31 -9.09 3.18
N ASP A 15 9.85 -10.15 3.83
CA ASP A 15 9.01 -11.21 3.27
C ASP A 15 7.60 -11.27 3.91
N GLU A 16 7.21 -10.22 4.63
CA GLU A 16 5.89 -10.05 5.22
C GLU A 16 5.14 -8.88 4.56
N ALA A 17 3.84 -9.07 4.33
CA ALA A 17 2.88 -8.01 4.13
C ALA A 17 2.37 -7.52 5.48
N HIS A 18 2.54 -6.23 5.74
CA HIS A 18 2.01 -5.50 6.88
C HIS A 18 0.77 -4.73 6.44
N LEU A 19 -0.39 -5.13 6.95
CA LEU A 19 -1.67 -4.48 6.69
C LEU A 19 -2.04 -3.63 7.90
N TRP A 20 -2.23 -2.33 7.71
CA TRP A 20 -2.69 -1.44 8.76
C TRP A 20 -4.20 -1.32 8.69
N VAL A 21 -4.87 -1.68 9.78
CA VAL A 21 -6.33 -1.64 9.89
C VAL A 21 -6.71 -0.64 10.99
N LYS A 22 -7.57 0.32 10.67
CA LYS A 22 -8.20 1.20 11.67
C LYS A 22 -9.40 0.48 12.28
N SER A 23 -9.29 0.06 13.54
CA SER A 23 -10.39 -0.47 14.33
C SER A 23 -10.99 0.59 15.26
N ASP A 24 -12.05 0.23 15.97
CA ASP A 24 -12.64 1.01 17.08
C ASP A 24 -11.62 1.33 18.18
N LYS A 25 -10.65 0.45 18.40
CA LYS A 25 -9.56 0.61 19.39
C LYS A 25 -8.34 1.36 18.88
N GLY A 26 -8.37 1.84 17.64
CA GLY A 26 -7.24 2.49 16.97
C GLY A 26 -6.63 1.63 15.86
N ARG A 27 -5.44 2.03 15.40
CA ARG A 27 -4.74 1.37 14.29
C ARG A 27 -4.00 0.12 14.78
N VAL A 28 -4.20 -1.00 14.08
CA VAL A 28 -3.53 -2.27 14.35
C VAL A 28 -2.81 -2.76 13.10
N MET A 29 -1.60 -3.28 13.29
CA MET A 29 -0.83 -3.90 12.23
C MET A 29 -1.08 -5.41 12.22
N LEU A 30 -1.56 -5.91 11.09
CA LEU A 30 -1.72 -7.34 10.81
C LEU A 30 -0.57 -7.80 9.90
N LYS A 31 -0.18 -9.06 10.04
CA LYS A 31 0.95 -9.63 9.30
C LYS A 31 0.50 -10.84 8.47
N GLN A 32 1.01 -10.91 7.25
CA GLN A 32 0.82 -12.05 6.37
C GLN A 32 2.14 -12.37 5.68
N LYS A 33 2.51 -13.65 5.61
CA LYS A 33 3.68 -14.05 4.82
C LYS A 33 3.40 -13.82 3.33
N TYR A 34 4.35 -13.22 2.62
CA TYR A 34 4.21 -12.88 1.21
C TYR A 34 5.21 -13.65 0.35
N TYR A 35 4.68 -14.51 -0.53
CA TYR A 35 5.45 -15.26 -1.51
C TYR A 35 5.12 -14.71 -2.90
N PRO A 36 5.96 -13.81 -3.46
CA PRO A 36 5.69 -13.27 -4.78
C PRO A 36 5.76 -14.37 -5.82
N ASP A 37 4.87 -14.31 -6.80
CA ASP A 37 4.78 -15.29 -7.86
C ASP A 37 4.72 -14.67 -9.25
N PHE A 38 4.98 -15.51 -10.24
CA PHE A 38 4.81 -15.21 -11.65
C PHE A 38 4.48 -16.50 -12.39
N TYR A 39 4.10 -16.36 -13.66
CA TYR A 39 3.77 -17.50 -14.50
C TYR A 39 4.76 -17.61 -15.65
N VAL A 40 5.03 -18.84 -16.06
CA VAL A 40 5.86 -19.14 -17.24
C VAL A 40 5.13 -20.11 -18.16
N VAL A 41 5.26 -19.87 -19.47
CA VAL A 41 4.93 -20.85 -20.51
C VAL A 41 6.24 -21.35 -21.08
N PRO A 42 6.70 -22.56 -20.72
CA PRO A 42 7.93 -23.13 -21.27
C PRO A 42 7.81 -23.31 -22.79
N ASP A 43 8.78 -22.80 -23.55
CA ASP A 43 8.84 -22.92 -25.01
C ASP A 43 10.12 -23.61 -25.51
N LYS A 44 11.12 -23.78 -24.63
CA LYS A 44 12.40 -24.44 -24.97
C LYS A 44 12.53 -25.84 -24.38
N VAL A 45 11.66 -26.19 -23.43
CA VAL A 45 11.65 -27.47 -22.72
C VAL A 45 10.20 -27.93 -22.52
N SER A 46 10.00 -29.23 -22.27
CA SER A 46 8.68 -29.72 -21.86
C SER A 46 8.30 -29.21 -20.48
N PHE A 47 7.01 -29.21 -20.15
CA PHE A 47 6.52 -28.83 -18.82
C PHE A 47 7.13 -29.69 -17.71
N ASP A 48 7.25 -31.01 -17.92
CA ASP A 48 7.84 -31.92 -16.94
C ASP A 48 9.33 -31.61 -16.74
N HIS A 49 10.07 -31.41 -17.84
CA HIS A 49 11.49 -31.08 -17.74
C HIS A 49 11.72 -29.70 -17.09
N PHE A 50 10.83 -28.74 -17.31
CA PHE A 50 10.87 -27.46 -16.60
C PHE A 50 10.72 -27.68 -15.09
N LEU A 51 9.75 -28.49 -14.65
CA LEU A 51 9.58 -28.77 -13.22
C LEU A 51 10.83 -29.43 -12.63
N ASP A 52 11.37 -30.46 -13.29
CA ASP A 52 12.58 -31.15 -12.82
C ASP A 52 13.79 -30.20 -12.69
N LEU A 53 13.92 -29.22 -13.58
CA LEU A 53 15.01 -28.23 -13.54
C LEU A 53 14.90 -27.26 -12.36
N PHE A 54 13.71 -27.01 -11.85
CA PHE A 54 13.45 -25.98 -10.83
C PHE A 54 12.97 -26.54 -9.48
N ASP A 55 12.69 -27.83 -9.37
CA ASP A 55 12.15 -28.48 -8.15
C ASP A 55 13.02 -28.26 -6.92
N GLU A 56 14.36 -28.36 -7.08
CA GLU A 56 15.33 -28.16 -5.98
C GLU A 56 15.88 -26.72 -5.91
N HIS A 57 15.28 -25.77 -6.62
CA HIS A 57 15.80 -24.41 -6.63
C HIS A 57 15.61 -23.76 -5.24
N PRO A 58 16.68 -23.27 -4.56
CA PRO A 58 16.65 -22.91 -3.14
C PRO A 58 15.70 -21.77 -2.79
N ASN A 59 15.36 -20.93 -3.77
CA ASN A 59 14.49 -19.76 -3.58
C ASN A 59 13.06 -19.97 -4.11
N ILE A 60 12.71 -21.17 -4.58
CA ILE A 60 11.35 -21.49 -5.05
C ILE A 60 10.63 -22.26 -3.95
N VAL A 61 9.47 -21.75 -3.53
CA VAL A 61 8.66 -22.37 -2.48
C VAL A 61 7.54 -23.25 -3.03
N ALA A 62 7.10 -23.00 -4.27
CA ALA A 62 6.12 -23.82 -4.95
C ALA A 62 6.23 -23.71 -6.47
N LEU A 63 6.02 -24.84 -7.14
CA LEU A 63 5.83 -24.96 -8.57
C LEU A 63 4.49 -25.65 -8.84
N GLU A 64 3.59 -24.99 -9.56
CA GLU A 64 2.24 -25.50 -9.79
C GLU A 64 1.88 -25.42 -11.27
N LYS A 65 1.51 -26.55 -11.88
CA LYS A 65 0.86 -26.54 -13.19
C LYS A 65 -0.55 -26.01 -13.05
N THR A 66 -0.90 -24.98 -13.81
CA THR A 66 -2.24 -24.38 -13.82
C THR A 66 -2.62 -23.94 -15.23
N THR A 67 -3.78 -23.30 -15.39
CA THR A 67 -4.26 -22.80 -16.69
C THR A 67 -4.66 -21.33 -16.57
N ARG A 68 -4.21 -20.50 -17.53
CA ARG A 68 -4.53 -19.06 -17.57
C ARG A 68 -4.77 -18.57 -18.99
N TYR A 69 -5.46 -17.44 -19.12
CA TYR A 69 -5.51 -16.70 -20.38
C TYR A 69 -4.18 -15.97 -20.55
N THR A 70 -3.41 -16.36 -21.56
CA THR A 70 -2.11 -15.74 -21.89
C THR A 70 -2.27 -14.49 -22.76
N SER A 71 -3.47 -14.21 -23.25
CA SER A 71 -3.82 -13.00 -23.99
C SER A 71 -5.30 -12.68 -23.82
N ILE A 72 -5.65 -11.39 -23.87
CA ILE A 72 -7.04 -10.88 -23.85
C ILE A 72 -7.83 -11.42 -25.06
N SER A 73 -7.16 -11.74 -26.17
CA SER A 73 -7.80 -12.29 -27.37
C SER A 73 -8.06 -13.80 -27.29
N HIS A 74 -7.45 -14.51 -26.34
CA HIS A 74 -7.59 -15.95 -26.23
C HIS A 74 -8.94 -16.33 -25.61
N ARG A 75 -9.66 -17.23 -26.29
CA ARG A 75 -10.95 -17.77 -25.83
C ARG A 75 -10.80 -18.98 -24.92
N GLU A 76 -9.62 -19.58 -24.89
CA GLU A 76 -9.28 -20.75 -24.10
C GLU A 76 -8.05 -20.47 -23.23
N LYS A 77 -7.97 -21.16 -22.09
CA LYS A 77 -6.82 -21.05 -21.20
C LYS A 77 -5.68 -21.94 -21.69
N SER A 78 -4.46 -21.42 -21.66
CA SER A 78 -3.25 -22.17 -21.94
C SER A 78 -2.67 -22.75 -20.63
N PRO A 79 -2.02 -23.93 -20.68
CA PRO A 79 -1.28 -24.43 -19.54
C PRO A 79 -0.09 -23.51 -19.26
N VAL A 80 0.12 -23.20 -17.98
CA VAL A 80 1.23 -22.39 -17.48
C VAL A 80 1.79 -23.03 -16.22
N ILE A 81 3.04 -22.70 -15.86
CA ILE A 81 3.62 -23.04 -14.56
C ILE A 81 3.64 -21.78 -13.72
N ARG A 82 3.02 -21.84 -12.55
CA ARG A 82 3.14 -20.81 -11.50
C ARG A 82 4.39 -21.09 -10.69
N ILE A 83 5.22 -20.07 -10.52
CA ILE A 83 6.43 -20.12 -9.70
C ILE A 83 6.25 -19.17 -8.53
N ALA A 84 6.15 -19.70 -7.32
CA ALA A 84 6.16 -18.91 -6.09
C ALA A 84 7.57 -18.86 -5.52
N VAL A 85 8.04 -17.65 -5.22
CA VAL A 85 9.40 -17.36 -4.75
C VAL A 85 9.37 -17.08 -3.25
N ASP A 86 10.44 -17.46 -2.55
CA ASP A 86 10.56 -17.33 -1.09
C ASP A 86 10.50 -15.88 -0.57
N SER A 87 10.91 -14.91 -1.39
CA SER A 87 11.07 -13.52 -1.00
C SER A 87 11.02 -12.55 -2.19
N PRO A 88 10.62 -11.28 -1.97
CA PRO A 88 10.67 -10.23 -2.99
C PRO A 88 12.08 -9.94 -3.54
N ILE A 89 13.13 -10.20 -2.77
CA ILE A 89 14.51 -9.97 -3.20
C ILE A 89 14.93 -11.01 -4.24
N GLN A 90 14.52 -12.27 -4.07
CA GLN A 90 14.86 -13.36 -4.99
C GLN A 90 13.96 -13.40 -6.24
N TYR A 91 12.86 -12.65 -6.24
CA TYR A 91 11.89 -12.64 -7.35
C TYR A 91 12.53 -12.37 -8.71
N ARG A 92 13.25 -11.25 -8.88
CA ARG A 92 13.86 -10.89 -10.16
C ARG A 92 14.99 -11.85 -10.59
N PRO A 93 15.89 -12.30 -9.69
CA PRO A 93 16.84 -13.37 -10.00
C PRO A 93 16.17 -14.65 -10.53
N VAL A 94 15.16 -15.18 -9.83
CA VAL A 94 14.47 -16.41 -10.23
C VAL A 94 13.74 -16.23 -11.56
N GLN A 95 13.03 -15.10 -11.73
CA GLN A 95 12.35 -14.75 -12.97
C GLN A 95 13.32 -14.77 -14.17
N ARG A 96 14.49 -14.12 -14.07
CA ARG A 96 15.49 -14.10 -15.15
C ARG A 96 16.04 -15.47 -15.53
N ILE A 97 16.05 -16.42 -14.60
CA ILE A 97 16.43 -17.80 -14.90
C ILE A 97 15.29 -18.47 -15.66
N ALA A 98 14.05 -18.33 -15.20
CA ALA A 98 12.86 -18.88 -15.87
C ALA A 98 12.66 -18.32 -17.29
N GLU A 99 12.93 -17.02 -17.52
CA GLU A 99 12.89 -16.36 -18.85
C GLU A 99 13.77 -17.06 -19.89
N LYS A 100 14.80 -17.80 -19.47
CA LYS A 100 15.66 -18.55 -20.40
C LYS A 100 14.94 -19.74 -21.00
N TYR A 101 13.83 -20.20 -20.43
CA TYR A 101 13.14 -21.44 -20.81
C TYR A 101 11.70 -21.22 -21.29
N GLY A 102 11.18 -19.98 -21.20
CA GLY A 102 9.81 -19.67 -21.56
C GLY A 102 9.45 -18.19 -21.45
N GLU A 103 8.25 -17.87 -21.90
CA GLU A 103 7.66 -16.54 -21.77
C GLU A 103 7.09 -16.32 -20.36
N ILE A 104 7.32 -15.13 -19.79
CA ILE A 104 6.87 -14.76 -18.44
C ILE A 104 5.62 -13.90 -18.50
N TYR A 105 4.69 -14.18 -17.59
CA TYR A 105 3.44 -13.44 -17.42
C TYR A 105 3.31 -12.95 -15.97
N ASP A 106 2.54 -11.88 -15.82
CA ASP A 106 2.26 -11.22 -14.53
C ASP A 106 3.56 -10.85 -13.78
N ALA A 107 4.52 -10.20 -14.44
CA ALA A 107 5.77 -9.76 -13.81
C ALA A 107 5.93 -8.22 -13.73
N ASP A 108 4.89 -7.50 -14.14
CA ASP A 108 4.79 -6.05 -14.26
C ASP A 108 4.01 -5.40 -13.11
N LEU A 109 3.06 -6.13 -12.50
CA LEU A 109 2.35 -5.68 -11.30
C LEU A 109 3.31 -5.46 -10.13
N SER A 110 3.09 -4.38 -9.38
CA SER A 110 3.81 -4.18 -8.14
C SER A 110 3.44 -5.28 -7.13
N HIS A 111 4.38 -5.72 -6.31
CA HIS A 111 4.11 -6.78 -5.34
C HIS A 111 2.99 -6.43 -4.36
N THR A 112 2.86 -5.15 -3.98
CA THR A 112 1.78 -4.69 -3.08
C THR A 112 0.43 -4.79 -3.79
N GLN A 113 0.41 -4.37 -5.05
CA GLN A 113 -0.76 -4.39 -5.92
C GLN A 113 -1.25 -5.82 -6.17
N ARG A 114 -0.33 -6.74 -6.46
CA ARG A 114 -0.59 -8.18 -6.55
C ARG A 114 -1.18 -8.73 -5.26
N PHE A 115 -0.54 -8.46 -4.11
CA PHE A 115 -1.02 -8.94 -2.82
C PHE A 115 -2.47 -8.49 -2.55
N ILE A 116 -2.80 -7.23 -2.81
CA ILE A 116 -4.15 -6.71 -2.63
C ILE A 116 -5.15 -7.47 -3.53
N ALA A 117 -4.79 -7.72 -4.79
CA ALA A 117 -5.64 -8.43 -5.74
C ALA A 117 -5.86 -9.91 -5.38
N ASP A 118 -4.79 -10.62 -5.01
CA ASP A 118 -4.85 -12.05 -4.65
C ASP A 118 -5.77 -12.30 -3.45
N TYR A 119 -5.78 -11.36 -2.50
CA TYR A 119 -6.64 -11.43 -1.31
C TYR A 119 -8.00 -10.73 -1.50
N GLY A 120 -8.29 -10.20 -2.70
CA GLY A 120 -9.54 -9.51 -3.00
C GLY A 120 -9.79 -8.28 -2.12
N LEU A 121 -8.73 -7.64 -1.62
CA LEU A 121 -8.81 -6.50 -0.71
C LEU A 121 -9.01 -5.19 -1.49
N ILE A 122 -9.67 -4.24 -0.84
CA ILE A 122 -9.83 -2.89 -1.38
C ILE A 122 -9.32 -1.92 -0.31
N PRO A 123 -8.26 -1.14 -0.59
CA PRO A 123 -7.79 -0.13 0.36
C PRO A 123 -8.90 0.88 0.69
N PHE A 124 -8.92 1.36 1.92
CA PHE A 124 -9.97 2.18 2.54
C PHE A 124 -11.35 1.55 2.64
N ALA A 125 -11.52 0.27 2.29
CA ALA A 125 -12.74 -0.45 2.56
C ALA A 125 -12.64 -1.22 3.88
N GLU A 126 -13.79 -1.62 4.43
CA GLU A 126 -13.87 -2.34 5.70
C GLU A 126 -13.49 -3.81 5.51
N VAL A 127 -12.68 -4.36 6.41
CA VAL A 127 -12.25 -5.75 6.40
C VAL A 127 -12.58 -6.43 7.71
N VAL A 128 -12.76 -7.74 7.65
CA VAL A 128 -12.88 -8.61 8.82
C VAL A 128 -11.76 -9.64 8.76
N ALA A 129 -10.91 -9.65 9.78
CA ALA A 129 -9.77 -10.57 9.86
C ALA A 129 -9.84 -11.43 11.13
N GLU A 130 -9.49 -12.70 10.99
CA GLU A 130 -9.16 -13.55 12.13
C GLU A 130 -7.64 -13.65 12.25
N VAL A 131 -7.13 -13.37 13.45
CA VAL A 131 -5.69 -13.35 13.71
C VAL A 131 -5.31 -14.22 14.91
N ASP A 132 -4.05 -14.66 14.91
CA ASP A 132 -3.44 -15.30 16.07
C ASP A 132 -3.02 -14.29 17.17
N ALA A 133 -2.29 -14.75 18.18
CA ALA A 133 -1.80 -13.92 19.28
C ALA A 133 -0.70 -12.91 18.87
N HIS A 134 -0.10 -13.07 17.69
CA HIS A 134 0.95 -12.22 17.14
C HIS A 134 0.45 -11.35 15.97
N ASN A 135 -0.86 -11.17 15.85
CA ASN A 135 -1.54 -10.47 14.75
C ASN A 135 -1.26 -11.04 13.36
N ARG A 136 -0.91 -12.32 13.27
CA ARG A 136 -0.79 -13.00 11.98
C ARG A 136 -2.15 -13.39 11.46
N ILE A 137 -2.41 -13.07 10.20
CA ILE A 137 -3.67 -13.32 9.53
C ILE A 137 -3.85 -14.83 9.34
N LYS A 138 -5.01 -15.34 9.77
CA LYS A 138 -5.50 -16.67 9.44
C LYS A 138 -6.48 -16.60 8.28
N THR A 139 -7.41 -15.64 8.37
CA THR A 139 -8.35 -15.28 7.31
C THR A 139 -8.53 -13.77 7.30
N ILE A 140 -8.77 -13.21 6.12
CA ILE A 140 -9.15 -11.81 5.95
C ILE A 140 -10.15 -11.75 4.79
N GLU A 141 -11.25 -11.05 5.01
CA GLU A 141 -12.30 -10.88 4.02
C GLU A 141 -12.68 -9.41 3.92
N GLN A 142 -12.91 -8.97 2.69
CA GLN A 142 -13.42 -7.65 2.36
C GLN A 142 -14.93 -7.61 2.67
N VAL A 143 -15.37 -6.66 3.49
CA VAL A 143 -16.80 -6.38 3.63
C VAL A 143 -17.29 -5.81 2.30
N PRO A 144 -18.38 -6.36 1.71
CA PRO A 144 -18.92 -5.85 0.46
C PRO A 144 -19.24 -4.35 0.53
N LEU A 145 -18.85 -3.61 -0.50
CA LEU A 145 -19.20 -2.19 -0.63
C LEU A 145 -20.68 -2.07 -1.04
N GLU A 146 -21.45 -1.30 -0.28
CA GLU A 146 -22.79 -0.88 -0.69
C GLU A 146 -22.71 0.41 -1.51
N LEU A 147 -23.78 0.78 -2.22
CA LEU A 147 -23.79 1.94 -3.13
C LEU A 147 -23.70 3.29 -2.38
N ASP A 148 -24.29 3.36 -1.18
CA ASP A 148 -24.42 4.60 -0.40
C ASP A 148 -23.66 4.53 0.94
N VAL A 149 -22.43 3.99 0.93
CA VAL A 149 -21.61 3.93 2.15
C VAL A 149 -20.95 5.29 2.38
N PRO A 150 -21.16 5.94 3.56
CA PRO A 150 -20.42 7.16 3.89
C PRO A 150 -18.91 6.86 3.94
N PRO A 151 -18.05 7.86 3.69
CA PRO A 151 -16.61 7.64 3.77
C PRO A 151 -16.23 7.10 5.16
N PRO A 152 -15.20 6.25 5.26
CA PRO A 152 -14.67 5.81 6.54
C PRO A 152 -14.39 6.98 7.47
N PRO A 153 -14.58 6.82 8.80
CA PRO A 153 -14.40 7.91 9.77
C PRO A 153 -12.91 8.15 10.07
N PHE A 154 -12.12 8.45 9.04
CA PHE A 154 -10.70 8.73 9.16
C PHE A 154 -10.47 10.14 9.68
N LYS A 155 -9.58 10.26 10.67
CA LYS A 155 -9.08 11.56 11.10
C LYS A 155 -8.02 12.05 10.11
N VAL A 156 -8.22 13.23 9.55
CA VAL A 156 -7.28 13.83 8.60
C VAL A 156 -6.67 15.07 9.21
N LEU A 157 -5.34 15.10 9.30
CA LEU A 157 -4.60 16.31 9.64
C LEU A 157 -4.11 16.97 8.35
N CYS A 158 -4.68 18.12 8.01
CA CYS A 158 -4.21 18.96 6.92
C CYS A 158 -3.31 20.06 7.45
N PHE A 159 -2.10 20.22 6.88
CA PHE A 159 -1.22 21.32 7.27
C PHE A 159 -0.28 21.77 6.14
N GLU A 160 0.22 23.00 6.26
CA GLU A 160 1.33 23.57 5.49
C GLU A 160 2.43 24.01 6.46
N LEU A 161 3.69 23.93 5.99
CA LEU A 161 4.87 24.34 6.75
C LEU A 161 5.57 25.49 6.03
N TYR A 162 5.79 26.56 6.77
CA TYR A 162 6.48 27.75 6.27
C TYR A 162 7.80 27.96 6.99
N GLN A 163 8.84 28.30 6.21
CA GLN A 163 10.19 28.52 6.72
C GLN A 163 10.84 29.68 5.94
N GLU A 164 10.42 30.90 6.24
CA GLU A 164 11.02 32.14 5.72
C GLU A 164 11.96 32.72 6.80
N ASP A 165 11.46 33.64 7.62
CA ASP A 165 12.21 34.25 8.73
C ASP A 165 12.09 33.48 10.04
N SER A 166 10.98 32.74 10.20
CA SER A 166 10.70 31.86 11.33
C SER A 166 9.96 30.61 10.87
N LEU A 167 10.02 29.54 11.67
CA LEU A 167 9.28 28.31 11.43
C LEU A 167 7.86 28.49 11.94
N TYR A 168 6.86 28.24 11.08
CA TYR A 168 5.48 28.13 11.54
C TYR A 168 4.69 27.09 10.74
N PHE A 169 3.66 26.55 11.38
CA PHE A 169 2.75 25.55 10.82
C PHE A 169 1.34 26.13 10.79
N VAL A 170 0.61 25.90 9.71
CA VAL A 170 -0.81 26.24 9.61
C VAL A 170 -1.57 24.95 9.37
N THR A 171 -2.56 24.67 10.21
CA THR A 171 -3.46 23.51 10.06
C THR A 171 -4.80 23.93 9.50
N TYR A 172 -5.48 23.00 8.83
CA TYR A 172 -6.78 23.23 8.21
C TYR A 172 -7.85 22.30 8.74
N ASP A 173 -9.08 22.79 8.83
CA ASP A 173 -10.27 21.98 9.11
C ASP A 173 -10.78 21.23 7.87
N ASP A 174 -11.89 20.50 8.00
CA ASP A 174 -12.51 19.75 6.91
C ASP A 174 -12.98 20.64 5.74
N GLY A 175 -13.29 21.92 6.01
CA GLY A 175 -13.65 22.94 5.03
C GLY A 175 -12.45 23.63 4.39
N MET A 176 -11.23 23.15 4.65
CA MET A 176 -9.96 23.76 4.25
C MET A 176 -9.81 25.21 4.75
N GLN A 177 -10.46 25.56 5.86
CA GLN A 177 -10.26 26.84 6.54
C GLN A 177 -9.13 26.69 7.56
N GLU A 178 -8.37 27.76 7.79
CA GLU A 178 -7.33 27.77 8.81
C GLU A 178 -7.94 27.49 10.19
N ASN A 179 -7.35 26.54 10.91
CA ASN A 179 -7.83 26.08 12.20
C ASN A 179 -6.88 26.50 13.34
N GLN A 180 -5.60 26.18 13.21
CA GLN A 180 -4.57 26.51 14.20
C GLN A 180 -3.26 26.90 13.52
N VAL A 181 -2.56 27.86 14.13
CA VAL A 181 -1.22 28.30 13.74
C VAL A 181 -0.27 28.00 14.90
N PHE A 182 0.87 27.38 14.60
CA PHE A 182 1.95 27.11 15.54
C PHE A 182 3.16 27.92 15.10
N ASP A 183 3.58 28.90 15.88
CA ASP A 183 4.67 29.82 15.56
C ASP A 183 5.63 30.01 16.74
N GLY A 184 6.72 30.75 16.51
CA GLY A 184 7.75 31.00 17.53
C GLY A 184 8.79 29.89 17.69
N GLU A 185 9.59 29.99 18.76
CA GLU A 185 10.73 29.09 19.00
C GLU A 185 10.30 27.64 19.28
N ASP A 186 9.12 27.45 19.87
CA ASP A 186 8.56 26.15 20.23
C ASP A 186 7.61 25.56 19.17
N ALA A 187 7.45 26.21 18.01
CA ALA A 187 6.48 25.83 16.96
C ALA A 187 6.52 24.34 16.58
N LEU A 188 7.72 23.76 16.42
CA LEU A 188 7.84 22.33 16.09
C LEU A 188 7.33 21.44 17.24
N LYS A 189 7.67 21.79 18.49
CA LYS A 189 7.29 21.01 19.65
C LYS A 189 5.77 21.05 19.82
N ASP A 190 5.19 22.24 19.77
CA ASP A 190 3.75 22.43 19.94
C ASP A 190 2.95 21.74 18.82
N PHE A 191 3.44 21.82 17.58
CA PHE A 191 2.86 21.09 16.44
C PHE A 191 2.94 19.57 16.64
N MET A 192 4.06 19.05 17.15
CA MET A 192 4.22 17.62 17.40
C MET A 192 3.35 17.12 18.55
N ASP A 193 3.22 17.91 19.62
CA ASP A 193 2.31 17.62 20.73
C ASP A 193 0.86 17.60 20.25
N TYR A 194 0.48 18.54 19.38
CA TYR A 194 -0.82 18.54 18.70
C TYR A 194 -1.01 17.31 17.82
N LEU A 195 -0.06 16.96 16.95
CA LEU A 195 -0.13 15.79 16.06
C LEU A 195 -0.31 14.50 16.85
N ASN A 196 0.45 14.32 17.93
CA ASN A 196 0.39 13.15 18.80
C ASN A 196 -0.95 13.06 19.54
N THR A 197 -1.50 14.20 19.97
CA THR A 197 -2.79 14.26 20.66
C THR A 197 -3.97 14.04 19.71
N TYR A 198 -3.91 14.64 18.52
CA TYR A 198 -4.94 14.52 17.48
C TYR A 198 -5.01 13.08 16.93
N ASP A 199 -3.84 12.45 16.80
CA ASP A 199 -3.59 11.12 16.26
C ASP A 199 -4.27 10.86 14.90
N PRO A 200 -3.84 11.56 13.84
CA PRO A 200 -4.46 11.43 12.53
C PRO A 200 -4.22 10.05 11.92
N ASP A 201 -5.20 9.56 11.18
CA ASP A 201 -5.06 8.37 10.33
C ASP A 201 -4.42 8.76 8.99
N LEU A 202 -4.79 9.93 8.47
CA LEU A 202 -4.27 10.52 7.24
C LEU A 202 -3.55 11.84 7.54
N ILE A 203 -2.37 12.03 6.98
CA ILE A 203 -1.64 13.31 7.01
C ILE A 203 -1.62 13.87 5.60
N SER A 204 -2.18 15.08 5.45
CA SER A 204 -2.31 15.77 4.18
C SER A 204 -1.50 17.07 4.18
N CYS A 205 -0.39 17.08 3.47
CA CYS A 205 0.51 18.23 3.35
C CYS A 205 1.19 18.23 1.97
N LEU A 206 1.97 19.26 1.66
CA LEU A 206 2.83 19.23 0.48
C LEU A 206 4.01 18.28 0.69
N GLU A 207 4.50 17.68 -0.39
CA GLU A 207 5.68 16.80 -0.28
C GLU A 207 6.92 17.53 0.24
N SER A 208 7.08 18.81 -0.12
CA SER A 208 8.15 19.68 0.36
C SER A 208 8.11 19.80 1.87
N ASP A 209 6.92 20.02 2.41
CA ASP A 209 6.68 20.33 3.81
C ASP A 209 6.95 19.09 4.66
N LEU A 210 6.48 17.92 4.21
CA LEU A 210 6.76 16.67 4.89
C LEU A 210 8.26 16.30 4.86
N LYS A 211 8.95 16.54 3.73
CA LYS A 211 10.41 16.37 3.64
C LYS A 211 11.14 17.34 4.58
N THR A 212 10.69 18.57 4.69
CA THR A 212 11.24 19.57 5.64
C THR A 212 10.98 19.15 7.08
N LEU A 213 9.77 18.71 7.41
CA LEU A 213 9.42 18.20 8.74
C LEU A 213 10.32 17.03 9.15
N PHE A 214 10.55 16.03 8.28
CA PHE A 214 11.47 14.94 8.57
C PHE A 214 12.90 15.42 8.89
N LYS A 215 13.39 16.43 8.16
CA LYS A 215 14.71 17.02 8.44
C LYS A 215 14.74 17.73 9.79
N LEU A 216 13.70 18.49 10.12
CA LEU A 216 13.58 19.20 11.40
C LEU A 216 13.54 18.22 12.58
N LEU A 217 12.71 17.17 12.49
CA LEU A 217 12.62 16.13 13.51
C LEU A 217 13.97 15.44 13.73
N SER A 218 14.65 15.06 12.65
CA SER A 218 15.98 14.45 12.74
C SER A 218 17.01 15.40 13.35
N LYS A 219 17.00 16.69 13.02
CA LYS A 219 17.93 17.69 13.55
C LYS A 219 17.73 17.94 15.04
N GLN A 220 16.49 17.90 15.52
CA GLN A 220 16.13 18.17 16.92
C GLN A 220 15.99 16.91 17.78
N GLY A 221 16.27 15.72 17.23
CA GLY A 221 16.25 14.47 17.97
C GLY A 221 14.86 13.92 18.30
N TYR A 222 13.82 14.36 17.57
CA TYR A 222 12.48 13.81 17.71
C TYR A 222 12.37 12.43 17.03
N PRO A 223 11.45 11.56 17.50
CA PRO A 223 11.11 10.32 16.80
C PRO A 223 10.69 10.59 15.36
N SER A 224 11.06 9.68 14.45
CA SER A 224 10.67 9.83 13.04
C SER A 224 9.18 9.58 12.84
N LEU A 225 8.53 10.45 12.07
CA LEU A 225 7.17 10.26 11.57
C LEU A 225 7.10 9.29 10.38
N GLY A 226 8.23 8.82 9.86
CA GLY A 226 8.27 7.91 8.72
C GLY A 226 9.56 7.99 7.91
N ASN A 227 9.46 7.61 6.63
CA ASN A 227 10.54 7.81 5.68
C ASN A 227 10.00 8.07 4.27
N TYR A 228 10.88 8.55 3.40
CA TYR A 228 10.60 8.69 1.97
C TYR A 228 11.43 7.66 1.21
N GLN A 229 10.77 6.67 0.61
CA GLN A 229 11.42 5.57 -0.11
C GLN A 229 10.62 5.21 -1.36
N ARG A 230 11.34 4.81 -2.42
CA ARG A 230 10.74 4.39 -3.70
C ARG A 230 9.69 5.40 -4.23
N LYS A 231 10.00 6.70 -4.13
CA LYS A 231 9.14 7.81 -4.56
C LYS A 231 7.77 7.90 -3.84
N SER A 232 7.69 7.43 -2.60
CA SER A 232 6.48 7.50 -1.77
C SER A 232 6.84 7.70 -0.30
N PHE A 233 5.93 8.28 0.48
CA PHE A 233 6.07 8.41 1.93
C PHE A 233 5.51 7.18 2.65
N HIS A 234 6.26 6.67 3.61
CA HIS A 234 5.88 5.56 4.48
C HIS A 234 5.86 6.07 5.92
N LEU A 235 4.69 6.51 6.38
CA LEU A 235 4.55 7.10 7.71
C LEU A 235 4.47 6.04 8.81
N SER A 236 4.97 6.33 10.00
CA SER A 236 4.95 5.41 11.13
C SER A 236 3.52 5.12 11.62
N GLU A 237 3.35 4.01 12.35
CA GLU A 237 2.10 3.65 13.05
C GLU A 237 0.85 3.58 12.17
N GLY A 238 1.03 3.20 10.90
CA GLY A 238 -0.07 3.01 9.96
C GLY A 238 -0.70 4.30 9.45
N ARG A 239 -0.09 5.47 9.72
CA ARG A 239 -0.52 6.72 9.12
C ARG A 239 -0.29 6.69 7.61
N VAL A 240 -1.11 7.42 6.87
CA VAL A 240 -1.05 7.47 5.41
C VAL A 240 -0.83 8.92 4.97
N TYR A 241 0.09 9.10 4.05
CA TYR A 241 0.31 10.40 3.40
C TYR A 241 -0.63 10.56 2.20
N ILE A 242 -1.24 11.75 2.09
CA ILE A 242 -2.00 12.20 0.92
C ILE A 242 -1.49 13.59 0.53
N ASN A 243 -1.35 13.88 -0.76
CA ASN A 243 -0.94 15.23 -1.18
C ASN A 243 -2.05 16.26 -0.90
N LEU A 244 -1.69 17.37 -0.27
CA LEU A 244 -2.63 18.43 0.10
C LEU A 244 -3.42 19.03 -1.07
N LEU A 245 -2.79 19.21 -2.23
CA LEU A 245 -3.48 19.77 -3.41
C LEU A 245 -4.55 18.81 -3.93
N ASN A 246 -4.28 17.50 -3.89
CA ASN A 246 -5.26 16.49 -4.26
C ASN A 246 -6.39 16.40 -3.25
N TYR A 247 -6.07 16.46 -1.96
CA TYR A 247 -7.06 16.44 -0.89
C TYR A 247 -7.97 17.67 -0.95
N ARG A 248 -7.43 18.89 -1.09
CA ARG A 248 -8.21 20.14 -1.26
C ARG A 248 -9.25 20.05 -2.38
N ARG A 249 -8.93 19.36 -3.48
CA ARG A 249 -9.83 19.20 -4.63
C ARG A 249 -10.92 18.14 -4.41
N THR A 250 -10.61 17.07 -3.68
CA THR A 250 -11.46 15.86 -3.66
C THR A 250 -12.07 15.56 -2.29
N SER A 251 -11.59 16.19 -1.23
CA SER A 251 -11.88 15.87 0.17
C SER A 251 -11.59 14.40 0.52
N LEU A 252 -11.99 13.98 1.72
CA LEU A 252 -11.92 12.59 2.13
C LEU A 252 -12.76 11.68 1.22
N ALA A 253 -14.00 12.08 0.90
CA ALA A 253 -14.91 11.25 0.12
C ALA A 253 -14.36 10.93 -1.28
N GLY A 254 -13.90 11.95 -2.02
CA GLY A 254 -13.34 11.74 -3.34
C GLY A 254 -11.96 11.06 -3.32
N THR A 255 -11.19 11.22 -2.24
CA THR A 255 -9.96 10.43 -2.03
C THR A 255 -10.31 8.95 -1.86
N VAL A 256 -11.28 8.63 -1.00
CA VAL A 256 -11.73 7.25 -0.74
C VAL A 256 -12.25 6.60 -2.02
N GLU A 257 -13.15 7.28 -2.74
CA GLU A 257 -13.69 6.80 -4.00
C GLU A 257 -12.57 6.47 -5.00
N ARG A 258 -11.60 7.38 -5.15
CA ARG A 258 -10.45 7.18 -6.05
C ARG A 258 -9.62 5.96 -5.66
N ILE A 259 -9.29 5.80 -4.38
CA ILE A 259 -8.48 4.68 -3.90
C ILE A 259 -9.21 3.35 -4.10
N GLN A 260 -10.51 3.31 -3.76
CA GLN A 260 -11.31 2.10 -3.94
C GLN A 260 -11.48 1.74 -5.42
N TYR A 261 -11.57 2.74 -6.30
CA TYR A 261 -11.64 2.55 -7.74
C TYR A 261 -10.33 1.97 -8.31
N THR A 262 -9.18 2.54 -7.94
CA THR A 262 -7.87 2.12 -8.45
C THR A 262 -7.40 0.79 -7.89
N ARG A 263 -7.90 0.38 -6.71
CA ARG A 263 -7.44 -0.81 -5.97
C ARG A 263 -5.93 -0.80 -5.71
N GLU A 264 -5.38 0.38 -5.50
CA GLU A 264 -3.97 0.59 -5.18
C GLU A 264 -3.84 1.21 -3.78
N VAL A 265 -2.69 1.01 -3.14
CA VAL A 265 -2.42 1.62 -1.83
C VAL A 265 -2.56 3.15 -1.87
N PRO A 266 -3.09 3.79 -0.81
CA PRO A 266 -3.46 5.19 -0.87
C PRO A 266 -2.32 6.13 -1.23
N ARG A 267 -1.11 5.87 -0.69
CA ARG A 267 0.12 6.65 -0.93
C ARG A 267 0.58 6.68 -2.39
N ILE A 268 0.02 5.81 -3.24
CA ILE A 268 0.29 5.75 -4.68
C ILE A 268 -0.97 6.15 -5.46
N GLY A 269 -2.11 5.54 -5.14
CA GLY A 269 -3.36 5.71 -5.87
C GLY A 269 -3.95 7.13 -5.78
N SER A 270 -3.67 7.88 -4.72
CA SER A 270 -4.20 9.25 -4.55
C SER A 270 -3.66 10.20 -5.63
N GLU A 271 -2.42 9.97 -6.06
CA GLU A 271 -1.68 10.82 -7.00
C GLU A 271 -1.93 10.48 -8.46
N TRP A 272 -2.64 9.38 -8.75
CA TRP A 272 -2.85 8.95 -10.13
C TRP A 272 -3.85 9.83 -10.85
N ALA A 273 -3.50 10.22 -12.08
CA ALA A 273 -4.44 10.78 -13.02
C ALA A 273 -5.46 9.71 -13.46
N ALA A 274 -6.63 10.15 -13.93
CA ALA A 274 -7.72 9.27 -14.32
C ALA A 274 -7.31 8.19 -15.36
N GLY A 275 -6.46 8.54 -16.33
CA GLY A 275 -5.96 7.57 -17.32
C GLY A 275 -5.23 6.39 -16.68
N ARG A 276 -4.28 6.67 -15.79
CA ARG A 276 -3.52 5.64 -15.06
C ARG A 276 -4.42 4.83 -14.12
N ALA A 277 -5.42 5.46 -13.51
CA ALA A 277 -6.41 4.78 -12.69
C ALA A 277 -7.22 3.74 -13.49
N ILE A 278 -7.63 4.09 -14.71
CA ILE A 278 -8.36 3.20 -15.62
C ILE A 278 -7.46 2.05 -16.08
N GLU A 279 -6.23 2.34 -16.50
CA GLU A 279 -5.26 1.32 -16.93
C GLU A 279 -4.99 0.29 -15.84
N SER A 280 -4.75 0.74 -14.60
CA SER A 280 -4.56 -0.15 -13.46
C SER A 280 -5.75 -1.10 -13.27
N ARG A 281 -6.98 -0.60 -13.44
CA ARG A 281 -8.22 -1.40 -13.32
C ARG A 281 -8.35 -2.49 -14.39
N GLN A 282 -7.68 -2.33 -15.53
CA GLN A 282 -7.69 -3.32 -16.62
C GLN A 282 -6.65 -4.42 -16.43
N CYS A 283 -5.74 -4.28 -15.46
CA CYS A 283 -4.74 -5.30 -15.14
C CYS A 283 -5.27 -6.43 -14.24
N TYR A 284 -6.55 -6.39 -13.82
CA TYR A 284 -7.16 -7.36 -12.90
C TYR A 284 -8.44 -7.98 -13.47
#